data_AF-A0A1L5FAJ6-F1
#
_entry.id   AF-A0A1L5FAJ6-F1
#
_cell.length_a   1.000
_cell.length_b   1.000
_cell.length_c   1.000
_cell.angle_alpha   90.00
_cell.angle_beta   90.00
_cell.angle_gamma   90.00
#
_symmetry.space_group_name_H-M   'P 1'
#
loop_
_entity.id
_entity.type
_entity.pdbx_description
1 polymer ?
#
loop_
_entity_poly.entity_id
_entity_poly.type
_entity_poly.pdbx_seq_one_letter_code
_entity_poly.pdbx_strand_id
1 'polypeptide(L)'
;MEKKLSDMKISGTGTISSGEYNEVKISGSAKIEGDIDCSYYKCSGSSTANGNVKSKIIGISGSTKICGNVDTEEMIVSGSSRIMGNVNTKKLKISGSSIIEGSLHTENMKIKSGTGHFFIRMINLFSNYAKLVTGVIEGDDIYLENTVAKIVRGNNVTIGPNCDIEIVEYRDKVDVGENSKIICKKIS
;
A
#
# COMPACT_ATOMS: atom_id res chain seq x y z
N MET A 1 16.99 -17.88 -24.97
CA MET A 1 18.05 -17.63 -23.97
C MET A 1 17.41 -16.78 -22.88
N GLU A 2 17.22 -17.31 -21.67
CA GLU A 2 16.62 -16.55 -20.56
C GLU A 2 17.56 -15.41 -20.15
N LYS A 3 17.06 -14.17 -20.15
CA LYS A 3 17.81 -13.01 -19.64
C LYS A 3 17.96 -13.18 -18.13
N LYS A 4 19.16 -13.54 -17.67
CA LYS A 4 19.46 -13.68 -16.24
C LYS A 4 19.55 -12.29 -15.62
N LEU A 5 18.47 -11.84 -14.98
CA LEU A 5 18.43 -10.57 -14.27
C LEU A 5 19.29 -10.64 -12.99
N SER A 6 19.89 -9.51 -12.61
CA SER A 6 20.76 -9.41 -11.46
C SER A 6 19.98 -9.16 -10.16
N ASP A 7 20.53 -9.62 -9.03
CA ASP A 7 20.04 -9.24 -7.71
C ASP A 7 20.80 -8.01 -7.20
N MET A 8 20.10 -7.12 -6.50
CA MET A 8 20.68 -5.98 -5.78
C MET A 8 20.37 -6.08 -4.30
N LYS A 9 21.41 -6.03 -3.46
CA LYS A 9 21.30 -6.13 -2.00
C LYS A 9 22.03 -4.97 -1.33
N ILE A 10 21.33 -4.21 -0.50
CA ILE A 10 21.89 -3.10 0.29
C ILE A 10 21.66 -3.37 1.78
N SER A 11 22.75 -3.60 2.52
CA SER A 11 22.74 -3.80 3.98
C SER A 11 23.20 -2.57 4.79
N GLY A 12 23.99 -1.69 4.18
CA GLY A 12 24.41 -0.39 4.74
C GLY A 12 23.69 0.78 4.06
N THR A 13 24.42 1.83 3.72
CA THR A 13 23.90 2.93 2.91
C THR A 13 24.32 2.72 1.46
N GLY A 14 23.42 2.92 0.50
CA GLY A 14 23.80 2.80 -0.91
C GLY A 14 22.79 3.40 -1.88
N THR A 15 23.18 3.36 -3.15
CA THR A 15 22.34 3.80 -4.26
C THR A 15 22.13 2.65 -5.22
N ILE A 16 20.92 2.52 -5.73
CA ILE A 16 20.54 1.57 -6.77
C ILE A 16 20.23 2.39 -8.02
N SER A 17 20.87 2.04 -9.14
CA SER A 17 20.56 2.67 -10.42
C SER A 17 19.20 2.17 -10.94
N SER A 18 18.57 2.93 -11.83
CA SER A 18 17.39 2.44 -12.55
C SER A 18 17.74 1.21 -13.38
N GLY A 19 16.78 0.29 -13.55
CA GLY A 19 16.98 -0.88 -14.41
C GLY A 19 16.09 -2.07 -14.07
N GLU A 20 16.39 -3.18 -14.73
CA GLU A 20 15.71 -4.46 -14.54
C GLU A 20 16.51 -5.36 -13.59
N TYR A 21 15.84 -5.90 -12.57
CA TYR A 21 16.44 -6.75 -11.55
C TYR A 21 15.60 -7.99 -11.28
N ASN A 22 16.22 -9.05 -10.78
CA ASN A 22 15.46 -10.18 -10.26
C ASN A 22 14.94 -9.84 -8.86
N GLU A 23 15.85 -9.59 -7.91
CA GLU A 23 15.51 -9.18 -6.55
C GLU A 23 16.19 -7.85 -6.18
N VAL A 24 15.43 -6.91 -5.61
CA VAL A 24 15.94 -5.72 -4.92
C VAL A 24 15.65 -5.88 -3.43
N LYS A 25 16.70 -6.06 -2.62
CA LYS A 25 16.59 -6.24 -1.17
C LYS A 25 17.35 -5.17 -0.41
N ILE A 26 16.64 -4.42 0.42
CA ILE A 26 17.18 -3.29 1.19
C ILE A 26 16.93 -3.54 2.68
N SER A 27 17.99 -3.80 3.43
CA SER A 27 17.95 -3.88 4.90
C SER A 27 18.60 -2.69 5.60
N GLY A 28 19.40 -1.90 4.88
CA GLY A 28 19.96 -0.63 5.36
C GLY A 28 19.18 0.59 4.84
N SER A 29 19.88 1.60 4.33
CA SER A 29 19.28 2.79 3.71
C SER A 29 19.62 2.86 2.22
N ALA A 30 18.63 2.95 1.35
CA ALA A 30 18.87 2.99 -0.09
C ALA A 30 18.15 4.15 -0.80
N LYS A 31 18.85 4.77 -1.75
CA LYS A 31 18.25 5.68 -2.73
C LYS A 31 18.22 4.98 -4.08
N ILE A 32 17.09 5.05 -4.79
CA ILE A 32 16.94 4.49 -6.13
C ILE A 32 16.76 5.68 -7.09
N GLU A 33 17.68 5.84 -8.05
CA GLU A 33 17.78 7.05 -8.90
C GLU A 33 16.86 7.06 -10.12
N GLY A 34 15.88 6.16 -10.19
CA GLY A 34 14.90 6.15 -11.27
C GLY A 34 13.99 4.94 -11.21
N ASP A 35 13.56 4.48 -12.39
CA ASP A 35 12.58 3.41 -12.51
C ASP A 35 13.21 2.03 -12.23
N ILE A 36 12.46 1.19 -11.52
CA ILE A 36 12.80 -0.20 -11.25
C ILE A 36 11.75 -1.10 -11.87
N ASP A 37 12.20 -2.12 -12.59
CA ASP A 37 11.39 -3.28 -12.96
C ASP A 37 12.03 -4.51 -12.32
N CYS A 38 11.34 -5.19 -11.41
CA CYS A 38 11.88 -6.37 -10.78
C CYS A 38 10.88 -7.50 -10.55
N SER A 39 11.36 -8.68 -10.15
CA SER A 39 10.45 -9.73 -9.69
C SER A 39 10.10 -9.54 -8.21
N TYR A 40 11.05 -9.11 -7.39
CA TYR A 40 10.86 -8.96 -5.95
C TYR A 40 11.49 -7.66 -5.44
N TYR A 41 10.67 -6.78 -4.85
CA TYR A 41 11.14 -5.62 -4.10
C TYR A 41 10.91 -5.86 -2.61
N LYS A 42 11.97 -5.92 -1.81
CA LYS A 42 11.88 -6.15 -0.36
C LYS A 42 12.66 -5.08 0.40
N CYS A 43 11.96 -4.28 1.19
CA CYS A 43 12.57 -3.27 2.04
C CYS A 43 12.23 -3.49 3.52
N SER A 44 13.23 -3.88 4.30
CA SER A 44 13.15 -3.94 5.76
C SER A 44 13.84 -2.76 6.46
N GLY A 45 14.67 -2.01 5.73
CA GLY A 45 15.30 -0.78 6.21
C GLY A 45 14.56 0.49 5.76
N SER A 46 15.28 1.49 5.27
CA SER A 46 14.72 2.71 4.71
C SER A 46 15.02 2.81 3.21
N SER A 47 14.04 3.17 2.39
CA SER A 47 14.29 3.40 0.96
C SER A 47 13.54 4.61 0.40
N THR A 48 14.16 5.28 -0.57
CA THR A 48 13.51 6.30 -1.40
C THR A 48 13.73 5.98 -2.86
N ALA A 49 12.65 5.71 -3.60
CA ALA A 49 12.65 5.54 -5.04
C ALA A 49 12.20 6.82 -5.74
N ASN A 50 13.08 7.40 -6.56
CA ASN A 50 12.83 8.64 -7.30
C ASN A 50 12.11 8.41 -8.64
N GLY A 51 11.66 7.19 -8.91
CA GLY A 51 10.93 6.83 -10.12
C GLY A 51 9.78 5.87 -9.84
N ASN A 52 9.32 5.22 -10.90
CA ASN A 52 8.30 4.18 -10.85
C ASN A 52 8.88 2.86 -10.32
N VAL A 53 8.06 2.08 -9.65
CA VAL A 53 8.43 0.72 -9.22
C VAL A 53 7.45 -0.27 -9.81
N LYS A 54 7.92 -1.08 -10.74
CA LYS A 54 7.22 -2.24 -11.25
C LYS A 54 7.81 -3.49 -10.61
N SER A 55 6.97 -4.34 -10.03
CA SER A 55 7.42 -5.58 -9.43
C SER A 55 6.37 -6.68 -9.58
N LYS A 56 6.70 -7.96 -9.40
CA LYS A 56 5.64 -8.96 -9.14
C LYS A 56 5.17 -8.86 -7.69
N ILE A 57 6.12 -8.78 -6.76
CA ILE A 57 5.84 -8.70 -5.33
C ILE A 57 6.62 -7.55 -4.70
N ILE A 58 5.91 -6.74 -3.91
CA ILE A 58 6.49 -5.67 -3.08
C ILE A 58 6.22 -5.99 -1.60
N GLY A 59 7.30 -6.15 -0.82
CA GLY A 59 7.25 -6.36 0.62
C GLY A 59 7.96 -5.24 1.38
N ILE A 60 7.22 -4.49 2.21
CA ILE A 60 7.74 -3.37 2.99
C ILE A 60 7.46 -3.61 4.47
N SER A 61 8.50 -3.92 5.23
CA SER A 61 8.46 -3.99 6.69
C SER A 61 9.16 -2.83 7.38
N GLY A 62 10.00 -2.09 6.64
CA GLY A 62 10.66 -0.87 7.10
C GLY A 62 9.89 0.39 6.69
N SER A 63 10.62 1.41 6.21
CA SER A 63 10.04 2.65 5.68
C SER A 63 10.39 2.82 4.21
N THR A 64 9.43 3.13 3.35
CA THR A 64 9.68 3.30 1.92
C THR A 64 8.91 4.48 1.35
N LYS A 65 9.60 5.38 0.67
CA LYS A 65 9.01 6.44 -0.15
C LYS A 65 9.19 6.11 -1.62
N ILE A 66 8.12 6.21 -2.40
CA ILE A 66 8.15 6.07 -3.87
C ILE A 66 7.58 7.36 -4.45
N CYS A 67 8.38 8.07 -5.23
CA CYS A 67 8.01 9.33 -5.85
C CYS A 67 7.19 9.15 -7.14
N GLY A 68 7.27 7.97 -7.77
CA GLY A 68 6.49 7.63 -8.96
C GLY A 68 5.31 6.71 -8.70
N ASN A 69 4.86 6.03 -9.75
CA ASN A 69 3.79 5.05 -9.71
C ASN A 69 4.30 3.66 -9.27
N VAL A 70 3.39 2.84 -8.78
CA VAL A 70 3.64 1.44 -8.43
C VAL A 70 2.74 0.54 -9.26
N ASP A 71 3.31 -0.46 -9.91
CA ASP A 71 2.59 -1.52 -10.62
C ASP A 71 3.08 -2.88 -10.11
N THR A 72 2.20 -3.66 -9.48
CA THR A 72 2.59 -4.94 -8.88
C THR A 72 1.49 -5.99 -8.90
N GLU A 73 1.82 -7.27 -8.76
CA GLU A 73 0.78 -8.29 -8.59
C GLU A 73 0.33 -8.36 -7.13
N GLU A 74 1.28 -8.30 -6.19
CA GLU A 74 1.00 -8.29 -4.76
C GLU A 74 1.84 -7.25 -4.03
N MET A 75 1.19 -6.49 -3.14
CA MET A 75 1.84 -5.52 -2.26
C MET A 75 1.48 -5.79 -0.81
N ILE A 76 2.50 -5.99 0.02
CA ILE A 76 2.40 -6.26 1.46
C ILE A 76 3.17 -5.18 2.23
N VAL A 77 2.47 -4.42 3.05
CA VAL A 77 3.07 -3.37 3.89
C VAL A 77 2.75 -3.63 5.36
N SER A 78 3.76 -4.03 6.12
CA SER A 78 3.69 -4.12 7.58
C SER A 78 4.37 -2.96 8.30
N GLY A 79 5.25 -2.23 7.61
CA GLY A 79 5.93 -1.03 8.11
C GLY A 79 5.21 0.27 7.71
N SER A 80 5.96 1.20 7.13
CA SER A 80 5.44 2.47 6.61
C SER A 80 5.73 2.65 5.13
N SER A 81 4.74 3.12 4.36
CA SER A 81 4.95 3.49 2.97
C SER A 81 4.34 4.86 2.62
N ARG A 82 5.00 5.60 1.74
CA ARG A 82 4.45 6.81 1.11
C ARG A 82 4.66 6.72 -0.39
N ILE A 83 3.58 6.71 -1.15
CA ILE A 83 3.60 6.63 -2.60
C ILE A 83 2.95 7.91 -3.13
N MET A 84 3.72 8.68 -3.91
CA MET A 84 3.26 9.95 -4.45
C MET A 84 2.42 9.77 -5.71
N GLY A 85 2.65 8.69 -6.47
CA GLY A 85 1.89 8.35 -7.66
C GLY A 85 0.70 7.42 -7.40
N ASN A 86 0.22 6.82 -8.48
CA ASN A 86 -0.84 5.82 -8.46
C ASN A 86 -0.29 4.44 -8.10
N VAL A 87 -1.13 3.60 -7.51
CA VAL A 87 -0.83 2.21 -7.20
C VAL A 87 -1.80 1.32 -7.97
N ASN A 88 -1.26 0.47 -8.84
CA ASN A 88 -1.97 -0.62 -9.49
C ASN A 88 -1.50 -1.94 -8.87
N THR A 89 -2.40 -2.71 -8.27
CA THR A 89 -2.04 -4.02 -7.73
C THR A 89 -3.16 -5.03 -7.84
N LYS A 90 -2.88 -6.34 -8.00
CA LYS A 90 -3.98 -7.33 -7.94
C LYS A 90 -4.39 -7.60 -6.51
N LYS A 91 -3.41 -7.64 -5.59
CA LYS A 91 -3.62 -7.90 -4.17
C LYS A 91 -2.91 -6.86 -3.32
N LEU A 92 -3.65 -6.25 -2.41
CA LEU A 92 -3.09 -5.31 -1.43
C LEU A 92 -3.39 -5.77 -0.01
N LYS A 93 -2.33 -5.87 0.81
CA LYS A 93 -2.42 -6.09 2.24
C LYS A 93 -1.58 -5.05 2.99
N ILE A 94 -2.25 -4.21 3.78
CA ILE A 94 -1.61 -3.22 4.62
C ILE A 94 -2.00 -3.52 6.07
N SER A 95 -0.99 -3.75 6.91
CA SER A 95 -1.13 -3.87 8.37
C SER A 95 -0.38 -2.78 9.13
N GLY A 96 0.47 -2.01 8.45
CA GLY A 96 1.15 -0.81 8.96
C GLY A 96 0.53 0.49 8.42
N SER A 97 1.31 1.58 8.38
CA SER A 97 0.83 2.88 7.90
C SER A 97 1.16 3.09 6.43
N SER A 98 0.23 3.63 5.65
CA SER A 98 0.49 3.90 4.23
C SER A 98 -0.25 5.15 3.75
N ILE A 99 0.45 5.97 2.96
CA ILE A 99 -0.11 7.14 2.31
C ILE A 99 0.07 6.96 0.81
N ILE A 100 -1.02 6.98 0.04
CA ILE A 100 -1.02 6.95 -1.41
C ILE A 100 -1.65 8.26 -1.88
N GLU A 101 -0.83 9.18 -2.37
CA GLU A 101 -1.31 10.51 -2.79
C GLU A 101 -2.11 10.44 -4.10
N GLY A 102 -1.79 9.49 -4.98
CA GLY A 102 -2.56 9.18 -6.18
C GLY A 102 -3.77 8.28 -5.93
N SER A 103 -4.23 7.61 -6.97
CA SER A 103 -5.30 6.62 -6.90
C SER A 103 -4.76 5.22 -6.59
N LEU A 104 -5.56 4.45 -5.86
CA LEU A 104 -5.29 3.04 -5.59
C LEU A 104 -6.28 2.17 -6.37
N HIS A 105 -5.78 1.42 -7.34
CA HIS A 105 -6.54 0.45 -8.11
C HIS A 105 -6.14 -0.97 -7.71
N THR A 106 -7.12 -1.81 -7.37
CA THR A 106 -6.86 -3.22 -7.06
C THR A 106 -8.00 -4.16 -7.36
N GLU A 107 -7.69 -5.37 -7.85
CA GLU A 107 -8.73 -6.40 -8.06
C GLU A 107 -9.30 -6.90 -6.72
N ASN A 108 -8.42 -7.21 -5.77
CA ASN A 108 -8.79 -7.71 -4.44
C ASN A 108 -8.09 -6.92 -3.33
N MET A 109 -8.88 -6.23 -2.48
CA MET A 109 -8.33 -5.45 -1.35
C MET A 109 -8.72 -6.04 0.00
N LYS A 110 -7.73 -6.28 0.85
CA LYS A 110 -7.97 -6.54 2.28
C LYS A 110 -7.02 -5.73 3.15
N ILE A 111 -7.54 -4.63 3.69
CA ILE A 111 -6.82 -3.82 4.65
C ILE A 111 -7.28 -4.20 6.05
N LYS A 112 -6.32 -4.66 6.86
CA LYS A 112 -6.51 -5.01 8.26
C LYS A 112 -5.35 -4.38 9.00
N SER A 113 -5.57 -3.22 9.59
CA SER A 113 -4.58 -2.64 10.47
C SER A 113 -4.37 -3.57 11.66
N GLY A 114 -3.15 -4.02 11.86
CA GLY A 114 -2.84 -5.00 12.87
C GLY A 114 -3.17 -4.44 14.26
N THR A 115 -3.97 -5.18 15.02
CA THR A 115 -4.13 -5.06 16.48
C THR A 115 -2.86 -5.50 17.20
N GLY A 116 -1.68 -5.13 16.69
CA GLY A 116 -0.38 -5.47 17.24
C GLY A 116 -0.06 -4.61 18.45
N HIS A 117 -0.96 -4.57 19.43
CA HIS A 117 -0.69 -3.85 20.66
C HIS A 117 -1.48 -4.34 21.89
N PHE A 118 -1.16 -5.52 22.42
CA PHE A 118 -1.65 -6.04 23.71
C PHE A 118 -0.66 -5.76 24.89
N PHE A 119 0.49 -5.08 24.69
CA PHE A 119 1.53 -4.85 25.74
C PHE A 119 1.76 -3.39 26.25
N ILE A 120 2.02 -2.38 25.40
CA ILE A 120 1.90 -0.90 25.55
C ILE A 120 0.47 -0.40 25.98
N ARG A 121 -0.33 -1.15 26.77
CA ARG A 121 -1.52 -0.58 27.42
C ARG A 121 -1.16 0.30 28.64
N MET A 122 0.14 0.51 28.89
CA MET A 122 0.67 1.20 30.07
C MET A 122 1.47 2.49 29.76
N ILE A 123 1.56 2.95 28.51
CA ILE A 123 2.26 4.20 28.16
C ILE A 123 1.29 5.15 27.47
N ASN A 124 1.09 6.32 28.07
CA ASN A 124 0.33 7.45 27.52
C ASN A 124 1.02 8.06 26.29
N LEU A 125 1.01 7.37 25.14
CA LEU A 125 1.36 7.91 23.82
C LEU A 125 0.20 7.71 22.84
N PHE A 126 -0.67 8.71 22.76
CA PHE A 126 -1.64 9.05 21.70
C PHE A 126 -1.79 8.06 20.51
N SER A 127 -2.87 7.27 20.55
CA SER A 127 -3.67 6.69 19.44
C SER A 127 -3.10 6.69 18.00
N ASN A 128 -2.01 5.97 17.73
CA ASN A 128 -1.50 5.75 16.36
C ASN A 128 -1.90 4.36 15.85
N TYR A 129 -3.16 4.19 15.44
CA TYR A 129 -3.54 3.01 14.66
C TYR A 129 -2.90 3.10 13.27
N ALA A 130 -2.34 1.99 12.79
CA ALA A 130 -1.91 1.85 11.40
C ALA A 130 -3.06 2.30 10.47
N LYS A 131 -2.79 3.25 9.57
CA LYS A 131 -3.82 3.91 8.76
C LYS A 131 -3.45 3.94 7.28
N LEU A 132 -4.42 3.66 6.41
CA LEU A 132 -4.31 3.97 4.98
C LEU A 132 -4.93 5.35 4.72
N VAL A 133 -4.22 6.20 3.99
CA VAL A 133 -4.76 7.47 3.47
C VAL A 133 -4.58 7.50 1.96
N THR A 134 -5.68 7.69 1.23
CA THR A 134 -5.65 7.84 -0.23
C THR A 134 -6.80 8.69 -0.74
N GLY A 135 -6.71 9.24 -1.96
CA GLY A 135 -7.79 10.02 -2.54
C GLY A 135 -8.95 9.14 -3.01
N VAL A 136 -8.64 8.18 -3.89
CA VAL A 136 -9.60 7.32 -4.56
C VAL A 136 -9.15 5.86 -4.46
N ILE A 137 -10.07 4.99 -4.09
CA ILE A 137 -9.88 3.53 -4.10
C ILE A 137 -10.83 2.94 -5.13
N GLU A 138 -10.32 2.11 -6.03
CA GLU A 138 -11.12 1.38 -7.03
C GLU A 138 -10.76 -0.10 -7.03
N GLY A 139 -11.77 -0.98 -7.07
CA GLY A 139 -11.55 -2.43 -7.08
C GLY A 139 -12.83 -3.26 -7.07
N ASP A 140 -12.74 -4.58 -7.27
CA ASP A 140 -13.93 -5.42 -7.35
C ASP A 140 -14.46 -5.77 -5.95
N ASP A 141 -13.64 -6.42 -5.14
CA ASP A 141 -13.95 -6.80 -3.75
C ASP A 141 -13.09 -6.00 -2.77
N ILE A 142 -13.72 -5.09 -2.03
CA ILE A 142 -13.04 -4.12 -1.15
C ILE A 142 -13.46 -4.34 0.30
N TYR A 143 -12.49 -4.61 1.18
CA TYR A 143 -12.64 -4.56 2.63
C TYR A 143 -11.69 -3.53 3.25
N LEU A 144 -12.26 -2.52 3.92
CA LEU A 144 -11.51 -1.42 4.53
C LEU A 144 -11.71 -1.36 6.04
N GLU A 145 -10.62 -1.17 6.77
CA GLU A 145 -10.59 -0.74 8.17
C GLU A 145 -9.53 0.36 8.31
N ASN A 146 -9.69 1.27 9.27
CA ASN A 146 -8.69 2.30 9.58
C ASN A 146 -8.20 3.05 8.32
N THR A 147 -9.13 3.47 7.47
CA THR A 147 -8.84 4.06 6.16
C THR A 147 -9.47 5.45 6.05
N VAL A 148 -8.72 6.43 5.54
CA VAL A 148 -9.27 7.70 5.04
C VAL A 148 -9.24 7.67 3.52
N ALA A 149 -10.40 7.86 2.90
CA ALA A 149 -10.52 8.04 1.47
C ALA A 149 -11.60 9.05 1.12
N LYS A 150 -11.46 9.75 -0.02
CA LYS A 150 -12.57 10.59 -0.50
C LYS A 150 -13.62 9.72 -1.18
N ILE A 151 -13.19 8.85 -2.08
CA ILE A 151 -14.09 8.02 -2.88
C ILE A 151 -13.60 6.57 -2.85
N VAL A 152 -14.52 5.64 -2.64
CA VAL A 152 -14.30 4.20 -2.80
C VAL A 152 -15.27 3.67 -3.85
N ARG A 153 -14.77 2.96 -4.85
CA ARG A 153 -15.58 2.40 -5.95
C ARG A 153 -15.37 0.89 -6.07
N GLY A 154 -16.44 0.11 -6.10
CA GLY A 154 -16.30 -1.32 -6.40
C GLY A 154 -17.57 -2.11 -6.65
N ASN A 155 -17.44 -3.42 -6.85
CA ASN A 155 -18.59 -4.30 -7.01
C ASN A 155 -19.18 -4.64 -5.63
N ASN A 156 -18.34 -5.16 -4.73
CA ASN A 156 -18.65 -5.48 -3.35
C ASN A 156 -17.78 -4.66 -2.41
N VAL A 157 -18.38 -3.80 -1.60
CA VAL A 157 -17.66 -2.93 -0.68
C VAL A 157 -18.09 -3.19 0.76
N THR A 158 -17.13 -3.46 1.64
CA THR A 158 -17.33 -3.57 3.09
C THR A 158 -16.48 -2.54 3.81
N ILE A 159 -17.13 -1.62 4.52
CA ILE A 159 -16.50 -0.60 5.35
C ILE A 159 -16.60 -1.02 6.81
N GLY A 160 -15.47 -1.48 7.33
CA GLY A 160 -15.27 -1.80 8.74
C GLY A 160 -14.95 -0.57 9.61
N PRO A 161 -14.56 -0.78 10.87
CA PRO A 161 -14.36 0.28 11.84
C PRO A 161 -13.24 1.27 11.47
N ASN A 162 -13.33 2.46 12.06
CA ASN A 162 -12.33 3.54 11.97
C ASN A 162 -12.08 4.05 10.55
N CYS A 163 -13.06 3.91 9.64
CA CYS A 163 -13.00 4.51 8.31
C CYS A 163 -13.63 5.90 8.28
N ASP A 164 -13.01 6.80 7.53
CA ASP A 164 -13.53 8.13 7.19
C ASP A 164 -13.56 8.23 5.67
N ILE A 165 -14.75 8.03 5.10
CA ILE A 165 -14.99 7.91 3.66
C ILE A 165 -16.12 8.85 3.27
N GLU A 166 -15.88 9.74 2.31
CA GLU A 166 -16.93 10.68 1.89
C GLU A 166 -18.00 9.99 1.04
N ILE A 167 -17.58 9.22 0.03
CA ILE A 167 -18.47 8.58 -0.96
C ILE A 167 -18.07 7.12 -1.20
N VAL A 168 -19.05 6.21 -1.17
CA VAL A 168 -18.92 4.83 -1.63
C VAL A 168 -19.82 4.60 -2.83
N GLU A 169 -19.23 4.31 -3.99
CA GLU A 169 -19.94 3.94 -5.22
C GLU A 169 -19.84 2.42 -5.41
N TYR A 170 -20.98 1.73 -5.51
CA TYR A 170 -20.99 0.26 -5.54
C TYR A 170 -21.95 -0.31 -6.57
N ARG A 171 -21.60 -1.45 -7.19
CA ARG A 171 -22.47 -2.13 -8.18
C ARG A 171 -23.39 -3.16 -7.52
N ASP A 172 -22.83 -4.09 -6.75
CA ASP A 172 -23.55 -5.27 -6.27
C ASP A 172 -23.96 -5.13 -4.81
N LYS A 173 -22.97 -5.13 -3.90
CA LYS A 173 -23.21 -5.11 -2.44
C LYS A 173 -22.41 -4.00 -1.75
N VAL A 174 -23.04 -3.34 -0.79
CA VAL A 174 -22.36 -2.49 0.18
C VAL A 174 -22.73 -2.93 1.60
N ASP A 175 -21.74 -2.98 2.48
CA ASP A 175 -21.88 -3.21 3.92
C ASP A 175 -21.09 -2.14 4.66
N VAL A 176 -21.76 -1.38 5.51
CA VAL A 176 -21.17 -0.23 6.19
C VAL A 176 -21.55 -0.29 7.67
N GLY A 177 -20.54 -0.29 8.54
CA GLY A 177 -20.76 -0.29 9.98
C GLY A 177 -21.62 0.89 10.46
N GLU A 178 -22.44 0.64 11.49
CA GLU A 178 -23.37 1.61 12.07
C GLU A 178 -22.66 2.92 12.49
N ASN A 179 -23.31 4.07 12.27
CA ASN A 179 -22.88 5.44 12.64
C ASN A 179 -21.85 6.16 11.75
N SER A 180 -21.56 5.67 10.55
CA SER A 180 -20.66 6.36 9.63
C SER A 180 -21.43 7.32 8.71
N LYS A 181 -21.01 8.59 8.65
CA LYS A 181 -21.60 9.63 7.77
C LYS A 181 -21.11 9.45 6.32
N ILE A 182 -21.41 8.29 5.73
CA ILE A 182 -20.93 7.91 4.40
C ILE A 182 -22.06 8.06 3.39
N ILE A 183 -21.79 8.70 2.25
CA ILE A 183 -22.72 8.77 1.14
C ILE A 183 -22.56 7.50 0.28
N CYS A 184 -23.54 6.60 0.33
CA CYS A 184 -23.56 5.41 -0.52
C CYS A 184 -24.35 5.66 -1.81
N LYS A 185 -23.75 5.35 -2.97
CA LYS A 185 -24.38 5.47 -4.29
C LYS A 185 -24.29 4.14 -5.04
N LYS A 186 -25.44 3.56 -5.37
CA LYS A 186 -25.47 2.40 -6.25
C LYS A 186 -25.25 2.85 -7.69
N ILE A 187 -24.30 2.23 -8.39
CA ILE A 187 -24.01 2.48 -9.81
C ILE A 187 -24.45 1.30 -10.67
N SER A 188 -24.70 1.58 -11.95
CA SER A 188 -25.16 0.60 -12.96
C SER A 188 -24.00 -0.23 -13.52
#